data_AF-A0A820NJX1-F1
#
_entry.id   AF-A0A820NJX1-F1
#
_cell.length_a   1.000
_cell.length_b   1.000
_cell.length_c   1.000
_cell.angle_alpha   90.00
_cell.angle_beta   90.00
_cell.angle_gamma   90.00
#
_symmetry.space_group_name_H-M   'P 1'
#
loop_
_entity.id
_entity.type
_entity.pdbx_description
1 polymer ?
#
loop_
_entity_poly.entity_id
_entity_poly.type
_entity_poly.pdbx_seq_one_letter_code
_entity_poly.pdbx_strand_id
1 'polypeptide(L)'
;FKYPTEISVEFIEEWPQAFPAVTICNYSPLRYDQFIMPYLNYTNTFNLTNTNDTNTFSALQAEHISNFLNHELNRNQSLHDLYYPLEAMLIKCVYNGVNCSVHDFIRFISPRYGFCYTFNAQAKHINNGKLHYNNENGKSGQLELDLYTHSHQYVPYLSNGVGIVAMVHENTQLPLIDRASTQLRPGQRHK
;
A
#
# COMPACT_ATOMS: atom_id res chain seq x y z
N PHE A 1 -33.54 -33.11 -8.56
CA PHE A 1 -32.75 -33.17 -7.31
C PHE A 1 -32.73 -31.79 -6.67
N LYS A 2 -33.18 -31.65 -5.41
CA LYS A 2 -33.04 -30.43 -4.60
C LYS A 2 -32.03 -30.76 -3.49
N TYR A 3 -30.99 -29.94 -3.35
CA TYR A 3 -30.01 -30.02 -2.28
C TYR A 3 -30.32 -28.92 -1.25
N PRO A 4 -31.26 -29.15 -0.32
CA PRO A 4 -31.53 -28.17 0.72
C PRO A 4 -30.28 -28.02 1.59
N THR A 5 -29.95 -26.79 1.92
CA THR A 5 -28.85 -26.44 2.85
C THR A 5 -29.46 -25.74 4.05
N GLU A 6 -28.93 -26.06 5.23
CA GLU A 6 -29.27 -25.43 6.50
C GLU A 6 -28.00 -24.79 7.05
N ILE A 7 -28.09 -23.52 7.44
CA ILE A 7 -26.96 -22.74 7.95
C ILE A 7 -27.21 -22.54 9.44
N SER A 8 -26.30 -23.05 10.28
CA SER A 8 -26.23 -22.68 11.70
C SER A 8 -25.22 -21.57 11.90
N VAL A 9 -25.52 -20.64 12.81
CA VAL A 9 -24.63 -19.53 13.19
C VAL A 9 -24.46 -19.59 14.70
N GLU A 10 -23.22 -19.69 15.15
CA GLU A 10 -22.84 -19.71 16.56
C GLU A 10 -21.78 -18.64 16.82
N PHE A 11 -21.88 -17.97 17.96
CA PHE A 11 -20.88 -16.99 18.42
C PHE A 11 -20.02 -17.66 19.48
N ILE A 12 -18.74 -17.87 19.18
CA ILE A 12 -17.77 -18.48 20.08
C ILE A 12 -16.77 -17.39 20.47
N GLU A 13 -16.59 -17.20 21.77
CA GLU A 13 -15.55 -16.30 22.30
C GLU A 13 -14.25 -17.09 22.46
N GLU A 14 -13.38 -17.03 21.46
CA GLU A 14 -12.06 -17.64 21.50
C GLU A 14 -11.02 -16.60 21.93
N TRP A 15 -10.22 -16.93 22.94
CA TRP A 15 -9.15 -16.07 23.41
C TRP A 15 -7.93 -16.88 23.88
N PRO A 16 -6.70 -16.50 23.50
CA PRO A 16 -6.34 -15.37 22.63
C PRO A 16 -6.49 -15.70 21.13
N GLN A 17 -6.62 -14.65 20.31
CA GLN A 17 -6.64 -14.77 18.84
C GLN A 17 -5.42 -14.08 18.23
N ALA A 18 -4.99 -14.57 17.08
CA ALA A 18 -4.00 -13.87 16.28
C ALA A 18 -4.53 -12.47 15.94
N PHE A 19 -3.71 -11.45 16.12
CA PHE A 19 -4.03 -10.12 15.62
C PHE A 19 -4.07 -10.20 14.09
N PRO A 20 -5.05 -9.57 13.40
CA PRO A 20 -5.13 -9.69 11.95
C PRO A 20 -3.92 -9.07 11.26
N ALA A 21 -3.72 -9.43 10.00
CA ALA A 21 -2.77 -8.72 9.15
C ALA A 21 -3.38 -7.39 8.70
N VAL A 22 -2.56 -6.33 8.73
CA VAL A 22 -2.97 -4.98 8.34
C VAL A 22 -2.09 -4.53 7.19
N THR A 23 -2.67 -4.47 6.00
CA THR A 23 -2.00 -3.96 4.80
C THR A 23 -2.31 -2.50 4.59
N ILE A 24 -1.27 -1.71 4.30
CA ILE A 24 -1.36 -0.30 3.93
C ILE A 24 -0.62 -0.02 2.62
N CYS A 25 -1.16 0.89 1.80
CA CYS A 25 -0.49 1.43 0.62
C CYS A 25 -0.71 2.93 0.53
N ASN A 26 0.22 3.63 -0.13
CA ASN A 26 -0.05 5.00 -0.55
C ASN A 26 -1.12 5.00 -1.66
N TYR A 27 -2.05 5.97 -1.65
CA TYR A 27 -3.08 6.06 -2.70
C TYR A 27 -2.48 6.43 -4.07
N SER A 28 -1.37 7.18 -4.09
CA SER A 28 -0.59 7.39 -5.29
C SER A 28 0.53 6.35 -5.39
N PRO A 29 0.63 5.61 -6.51
CA PRO A 29 1.65 4.60 -6.65
C PRO A 29 3.04 5.20 -6.81
N LEU A 30 3.17 6.32 -7.52
CA LEU A 30 4.45 6.90 -7.94
C LEU A 30 4.79 8.19 -7.18
N ARG A 31 6.09 8.36 -6.93
CA ARG A 31 6.73 9.56 -6.39
C ARG A 31 7.10 10.51 -7.52
N TYR A 32 6.49 11.69 -7.57
CA TYR A 32 6.70 12.66 -8.65
C TYR A 32 8.17 13.04 -8.85
N ASP A 33 8.91 13.25 -7.76
CA ASP A 33 10.33 13.64 -7.80
C ASP A 33 11.24 12.60 -8.47
N GLN A 34 10.95 11.31 -8.29
CA GLN A 34 11.70 10.21 -8.88
C GLN A 34 11.18 9.84 -10.27
N PHE A 35 9.88 10.02 -10.50
CA PHE A 35 9.19 9.64 -11.73
C PHE A 35 9.42 10.61 -12.89
N ILE A 36 9.41 11.92 -12.63
CA ILE A 36 9.22 12.92 -13.70
C ILE A 36 10.38 12.93 -14.73
N MET A 37 11.63 12.87 -14.27
CA MET A 37 12.79 13.00 -15.16
C MET A 37 12.96 11.79 -16.10
N PRO A 38 12.91 10.53 -15.62
CA PRO A 38 12.92 9.36 -16.51
C PRO A 38 11.74 9.34 -17.49
N TYR A 39 10.56 9.72 -17.02
CA TYR A 39 9.36 9.77 -17.84
C TYR A 39 9.47 10.79 -18.97
N LEU A 40 9.95 12.01 -18.70
CA LEU A 40 10.15 13.02 -19.73
C LEU A 40 11.21 12.61 -20.75
N ASN A 41 12.27 11.93 -20.32
CA ASN A 41 13.27 11.39 -21.25
C ASN A 41 12.65 10.34 -22.20
N TYR A 42 11.82 9.45 -21.66
CA TYR A 42 11.08 8.47 -22.44
C TYR A 42 10.14 9.15 -23.46
N THR A 43 9.29 10.08 -23.02
CA THR A 43 8.33 10.74 -23.93
C THR A 43 9.02 11.52 -25.04
N ASN A 44 10.14 12.18 -24.74
CA ASN A 44 10.95 12.92 -25.72
C ASN A 44 11.63 11.97 -26.72
N THR A 45 12.18 10.85 -26.25
CA THR A 45 12.85 9.86 -27.12
C THR A 45 11.89 9.28 -28.15
N PHE A 46 10.64 9.07 -27.77
CA PHE A 46 9.60 8.48 -28.63
C PHE A 46 8.68 9.51 -29.29
N ASN A 47 8.94 10.82 -29.15
CA ASN A 47 8.09 11.92 -29.65
C ASN A 47 6.61 11.74 -29.31
N LEU A 48 6.29 11.29 -28.08
CA LEU A 48 4.93 10.94 -27.68
C LEU A 48 4.08 12.17 -27.33
N THR A 49 4.71 13.29 -27.01
CA THR A 49 4.03 14.48 -26.48
C THR A 49 4.39 15.69 -27.33
N ASN A 50 3.40 16.28 -28.02
CA ASN A 50 3.53 17.50 -28.82
C ASN A 50 3.37 18.80 -27.98
N THR A 51 3.74 18.75 -26.71
CA THR A 51 3.56 19.88 -25.80
C THR A 51 4.87 20.66 -25.69
N ASN A 52 4.91 21.83 -26.33
CA ASN A 52 5.98 22.82 -26.10
C ASN A 52 5.93 23.40 -24.66
N ASP A 53 4.85 23.16 -23.92
CA ASP A 53 4.73 23.50 -22.52
C ASP A 53 5.40 22.41 -21.66
N THR A 54 6.60 22.74 -21.19
CA THR A 54 7.39 21.90 -20.27
C THR A 54 7.04 22.17 -18.79
N ASN A 55 6.17 23.16 -18.52
CA ASN A 55 5.91 23.63 -17.15
C ASN A 55 4.69 22.95 -16.50
N THR A 56 3.83 22.28 -17.27
CA THR A 56 2.61 21.66 -16.75
C THR A 56 2.50 20.20 -17.17
N PHE A 57 2.27 19.30 -16.19
CA PHE A 57 1.93 17.91 -16.48
C PHE A 57 0.46 17.84 -16.89
N SER A 58 0.17 17.31 -18.06
CA SER A 58 -1.16 17.29 -18.68
C SER A 58 -1.85 15.92 -18.57
N ALA A 59 -3.17 15.88 -18.74
CA ALA A 59 -3.93 14.64 -18.76
C ALA A 59 -3.50 13.69 -19.91
N LEU A 60 -3.15 14.23 -21.08
CA LEU A 60 -2.65 13.45 -22.21
C LEU A 60 -1.32 12.77 -21.90
N GLN A 61 -0.42 13.45 -21.17
CA GLN A 61 0.82 12.82 -20.70
C GLN A 61 0.52 11.66 -19.75
N ALA A 62 -0.47 11.80 -18.86
CA ALA A 62 -0.85 10.74 -17.93
C ALA A 62 -1.21 9.41 -18.63
N GLU A 63 -1.77 9.47 -19.85
CA GLU A 63 -2.11 8.28 -20.65
C GLU A 63 -0.88 7.44 -21.04
N HIS A 64 0.30 8.04 -21.13
CA HIS A 64 1.55 7.36 -21.47
C HIS A 64 2.31 6.78 -20.27
N ILE A 65 1.84 7.00 -19.04
CA ILE A 65 2.53 6.51 -17.83
C ILE A 65 2.65 4.98 -17.84
N SER A 66 1.57 4.27 -18.19
CA SER A 66 1.58 2.80 -18.24
C SER A 66 2.58 2.28 -19.29
N ASN A 67 2.66 2.93 -20.44
CA ASN A 67 3.60 2.60 -21.51
C ASN A 67 5.05 2.79 -21.05
N PHE A 68 5.33 3.88 -20.33
CA PHE A 68 6.63 4.13 -19.71
C PHE A 68 6.98 3.04 -18.68
N LEU A 69 6.10 2.73 -17.73
CA LEU A 69 6.36 1.70 -16.72
C LEU A 69 6.63 0.33 -17.35
N ASN A 70 5.84 -0.05 -18.36
CA ASN A 70 6.04 -1.29 -19.10
C ASN A 70 7.36 -1.30 -19.87
N HIS A 71 7.75 -0.17 -20.47
CA HIS A 71 9.04 -0.03 -21.15
C HIS A 71 10.22 -0.26 -20.19
N GLU A 72 10.19 0.34 -19.00
CA GLU A 72 11.24 0.13 -17.99
C GLU A 72 11.31 -1.32 -17.51
N LEU A 73 10.15 -1.93 -17.21
CA LEU A 73 10.09 -3.35 -16.81
C LEU A 73 10.64 -4.29 -17.89
N ASN A 74 10.30 -4.06 -19.16
CA ASN A 74 10.80 -4.86 -20.29
C ASN A 74 12.32 -4.74 -20.47
N ARG A 75 12.93 -3.67 -19.95
CA ARG A 75 14.39 -3.48 -19.94
C ARG A 75 15.05 -3.99 -18.66
N ASN A 76 14.31 -4.71 -17.82
CA ASN A 76 14.73 -5.15 -16.49
C ASN A 76 15.21 -4.00 -15.59
N GLN A 77 14.68 -2.78 -15.79
CA GLN A 77 14.96 -1.64 -14.92
C GLN A 77 14.09 -1.76 -13.66
N SER A 78 14.68 -1.42 -12.52
CA SER A 78 13.97 -1.43 -11.24
C SER A 78 13.03 -0.22 -11.14
N LEU A 79 11.77 -0.45 -10.79
CA LEU A 79 10.81 0.62 -10.48
C LEU A 79 10.81 0.99 -8.99
N HIS A 80 11.63 0.34 -8.17
CA HIS A 80 11.56 0.48 -6.71
C HIS A 80 11.72 1.92 -6.24
N ASP A 81 12.61 2.68 -6.87
CA ASP A 81 12.90 4.06 -6.49
C ASP A 81 11.74 5.00 -6.85
N LEU A 82 10.85 4.58 -7.76
CA LEU A 82 9.66 5.36 -8.14
C LEU A 82 8.54 5.26 -7.10
N TYR A 83 8.60 4.30 -6.18
CA TYR A 83 7.55 4.05 -5.20
C TYR A 83 7.89 4.65 -3.83
N TYR A 84 6.88 4.79 -2.96
CA TYR A 84 7.08 5.33 -1.61
C TYR A 84 7.66 4.27 -0.66
N PRO A 85 8.87 4.47 -0.11
CA PRO A 85 9.38 3.61 0.95
C PRO A 85 8.60 3.82 2.26
N LEU A 86 8.44 2.76 3.05
CA LEU A 86 7.73 2.84 4.34
C LEU A 86 8.45 3.75 5.32
N GLU A 87 9.77 3.80 5.27
CA GLU A 87 10.62 4.66 6.09
C GLU A 87 10.29 6.14 5.92
N ALA A 88 9.88 6.55 4.71
CA ALA A 88 9.44 7.91 4.49
C ALA A 88 8.02 8.14 5.03
N MET A 89 7.14 7.14 4.89
CA MET A 89 5.72 7.26 5.22
C MET A 89 5.42 7.06 6.72
N LEU A 90 6.16 6.21 7.43
CA LEU A 90 5.84 5.78 8.79
C LEU A 90 6.41 6.76 9.83
N ILE A 91 5.54 7.58 10.43
CA ILE A 91 5.91 8.54 11.48
C ILE A 91 5.92 7.86 12.85
N LYS A 92 4.88 7.08 13.14
CA LYS A 92 4.70 6.37 14.42
C LYS A 92 4.14 4.98 14.17
N CYS A 93 4.66 4.01 14.91
CA CYS A 93 4.15 2.64 14.95
C CYS A 93 4.16 2.14 16.38
N VAL A 94 2.99 1.80 16.93
CA VAL A 94 2.87 1.21 18.25
C VAL A 94 1.91 0.03 18.20
N TYR A 95 2.40 -1.15 18.58
CA TYR A 95 1.58 -2.34 18.76
C TYR A 95 1.49 -2.70 20.24
N ASN A 96 0.28 -2.74 20.79
CA ASN A 96 0.02 -3.06 22.19
C ASN A 96 0.89 -2.27 23.20
N GLY A 97 1.23 -1.02 22.89
CA GLY A 97 2.07 -0.16 23.73
C GLY A 97 3.57 -0.33 23.55
N VAL A 98 4.01 -1.22 22.67
CA VAL A 98 5.43 -1.40 22.30
C VAL A 98 5.66 -0.77 20.92
N ASN A 99 6.76 -0.04 20.76
CA ASN A 99 7.12 0.55 19.48
C ASN A 99 7.44 -0.55 18.46
N CYS A 100 6.82 -0.47 17.30
CA CYS A 100 7.17 -1.25 16.11
C CYS A 100 7.94 -0.38 15.12
N SER A 101 8.48 -1.01 14.08
CA SER A 101 9.29 -0.36 13.06
C SER A 101 8.94 -0.86 11.66
N VAL A 102 9.58 -0.30 10.65
CA VAL A 102 9.44 -0.74 9.25
C VAL A 102 9.80 -2.22 9.04
N HIS A 103 10.63 -2.80 9.92
CA HIS A 103 11.05 -4.21 9.84
C HIS A 103 9.94 -5.19 10.24
N ASP A 104 8.87 -4.70 10.87
CA ASP A 104 7.71 -5.49 11.26
C ASP A 104 6.66 -5.61 10.13
N PHE A 105 7.01 -5.13 8.93
CA PHE A 105 6.14 -5.12 7.76
C PHE A 105 6.77 -5.90 6.60
N ILE A 106 5.98 -6.75 5.94
CA ILE A 106 6.36 -7.28 4.62
C ILE A 106 6.02 -6.26 3.54
N ARG A 107 6.92 -6.08 2.56
CA ARG A 107 6.65 -5.27 1.38
C ARG A 107 6.20 -6.14 0.20
N PHE A 108 5.22 -5.68 -0.55
CA PHE A 108 4.88 -6.22 -1.88
C PHE A 108 4.52 -5.07 -2.84
N ILE A 109 4.40 -5.39 -4.13
CA ILE A 109 4.04 -4.42 -5.17
C ILE A 109 2.58 -4.67 -5.58
N SER A 110 1.72 -3.67 -5.38
CA SER A 110 0.39 -3.60 -5.99
C SER A 110 0.50 -2.98 -7.38
N PRO A 111 -0.12 -3.57 -8.42
CA PRO A 111 -0.21 -2.96 -9.75
C PRO A 111 -0.91 -1.59 -9.74
N ARG A 112 -1.75 -1.33 -8.74
CA ARG A 112 -2.52 -0.09 -8.62
C ARG A 112 -1.88 0.95 -7.69
N TYR A 113 -1.29 0.49 -6.58
CA TYR A 113 -0.81 1.36 -5.50
C TYR A 113 0.71 1.35 -5.32
N GLY A 114 1.48 0.64 -6.15
CA GLY A 114 2.93 0.56 -6.02
C GLY A 114 3.33 -0.19 -4.77
N PHE A 115 4.27 0.33 -3.97
CA PHE A 115 4.65 -0.31 -2.73
C PHE A 115 3.55 -0.30 -1.67
N CYS A 116 3.31 -1.49 -1.15
CA CYS A 116 2.37 -1.79 -0.08
C CYS A 116 3.08 -2.57 1.03
N TYR A 117 2.59 -2.42 2.25
CA TYR A 117 3.22 -2.93 3.45
C TYR A 117 2.21 -3.63 4.35
N THR A 118 2.50 -4.85 4.78
CA THR A 118 1.60 -5.64 5.63
C THR A 118 2.24 -5.91 6.98
N PHE A 119 1.62 -5.37 8.02
CA PHE A 119 1.92 -5.72 9.41
C PHE A 119 1.36 -7.10 9.73
N ASN A 120 2.10 -7.88 10.52
CA ASN A 120 1.68 -9.19 11.03
C ASN A 120 1.27 -10.22 9.95
N ALA A 121 1.89 -10.20 8.77
CA ALA A 121 1.68 -11.26 7.79
C ALA A 121 2.40 -12.55 8.23
N GLN A 122 1.81 -13.72 7.94
CA GLN A 122 2.46 -15.00 8.20
C GLN A 122 3.51 -15.31 7.12
N ALA A 123 4.66 -14.64 7.20
CA ALA A 123 5.77 -14.81 6.27
C ALA A 123 7.01 -15.32 7.01
N LYS A 124 7.59 -16.44 6.55
CA LYS A 124 8.78 -17.07 7.17
C LYS A 124 9.97 -16.12 7.33
N HIS A 125 10.08 -15.12 6.44
CA HIS A 125 11.20 -14.18 6.39
C HIS A 125 11.06 -12.98 7.34
N ILE A 126 9.93 -12.80 8.02
CA ILE A 126 9.72 -11.73 9.02
C ILE A 126 9.33 -12.36 10.35
N ASN A 127 10.01 -11.95 11.43
CA ASN A 127 9.80 -12.47 12.79
C ASN A 127 9.81 -14.01 12.87
N ASN A 128 10.56 -14.68 11.99
CA ASN A 128 10.56 -16.15 11.82
C ASN A 128 9.15 -16.75 11.61
N GLY A 129 8.22 -16.00 11.02
CA GLY A 129 6.82 -16.40 10.83
C GLY A 129 5.97 -16.35 12.10
N LYS A 130 6.47 -15.74 13.19
CA LYS A 130 5.72 -15.57 14.43
C LYS A 130 4.68 -14.44 14.26
N LEU A 131 3.44 -14.75 14.63
CA LEU A 131 2.34 -13.80 14.63
C LEU A 131 2.22 -13.10 15.97
N HIS A 132 1.77 -11.85 15.92
CA HIS A 132 1.30 -11.11 17.07
C HIS A 132 -0.11 -11.56 17.47
N TYR A 133 -0.37 -11.66 18.77
CA TYR A 133 -1.67 -12.02 19.35
C TYR A 133 -2.30 -10.87 20.12
N ASN A 134 -3.63 -10.81 20.11
CA ASN A 134 -4.39 -9.71 20.70
C ASN A 134 -4.10 -9.50 22.21
N ASN A 135 -3.74 -10.55 22.96
CA ASN A 135 -3.46 -10.48 24.39
C ASN A 135 -2.01 -10.06 24.74
N GLU A 136 -1.15 -9.79 23.75
CA GLU A 136 0.23 -9.42 24.00
C GLU A 136 0.32 -8.14 24.84
N ASN A 137 1.30 -8.11 25.75
CA ASN A 137 1.56 -6.99 26.66
C ASN A 137 0.35 -6.57 27.52
N GLY A 138 -0.58 -7.50 27.79
CA GLY A 138 -1.75 -7.25 28.65
C GLY A 138 -2.79 -6.29 28.05
N LYS A 139 -2.75 -6.08 26.72
CA LYS A 139 -3.73 -5.28 25.98
C LYS A 139 -4.66 -6.18 25.16
N SER A 140 -5.53 -5.56 24.36
CA SER A 140 -6.57 -6.24 23.56
C SER A 140 -6.33 -6.16 22.05
N GLY A 141 -5.08 -5.99 21.61
CA GLY A 141 -4.70 -6.00 20.20
C GLY A 141 -4.97 -4.66 19.54
N GLN A 142 -4.04 -3.72 19.72
CA GLN A 142 -4.15 -2.37 19.18
C GLN A 142 -2.89 -2.04 18.37
N LEU A 143 -3.09 -1.71 17.10
CA LEU A 143 -2.07 -1.14 16.22
C LEU A 143 -2.37 0.36 16.02
N GLU A 144 -1.47 1.23 16.44
CA GLU A 144 -1.52 2.66 16.18
C GLU A 144 -0.45 3.04 15.14
N LEU A 145 -0.88 3.62 14.03
CA LEU A 145 -0.02 4.11 12.97
C LEU A 145 -0.27 5.60 12.73
N ASP A 146 0.79 6.40 12.69
CA ASP A 146 0.75 7.74 12.13
C ASP A 146 1.53 7.72 10.81
N LEU A 147 0.88 8.13 9.72
CA LEU A 147 1.39 8.00 8.36
C LEU A 147 1.46 9.35 7.65
N TYR A 148 2.57 9.60 6.95
CA TYR A 148 2.75 10.73 6.05
C TYR A 148 2.46 10.33 4.61
N THR A 149 1.44 10.94 4.00
CA THR A 149 0.98 10.58 2.65
C THR A 149 1.88 11.08 1.53
N HIS A 150 2.74 12.07 1.78
CA HIS A 150 3.51 12.78 0.74
C HIS A 150 2.64 13.31 -0.40
N SER A 151 1.47 13.87 -0.08
CA SER A 151 0.52 14.36 -1.09
C SER A 151 1.10 15.39 -2.07
N HIS A 152 2.14 16.11 -1.68
CA HIS A 152 2.87 17.05 -2.54
C HIS A 152 3.69 16.38 -3.65
N GLN A 153 3.95 15.07 -3.56
CA GLN A 153 4.67 14.26 -4.56
C GLN A 153 3.73 13.41 -5.41
N TYR A 154 2.41 13.61 -5.32
CA TYR A 154 1.47 12.84 -6.12
C TYR A 154 1.57 13.23 -7.59
N VAL A 155 1.65 12.22 -8.46
CA VAL A 155 1.60 12.44 -9.90
C VAL A 155 0.19 12.88 -10.31
N PRO A 156 0.02 14.05 -10.96
CA PRO A 156 -1.29 14.52 -11.39
C PRO A 156 -1.98 13.51 -12.31
N TYR A 157 -3.32 13.43 -12.23
CA TYR A 157 -4.19 12.54 -13.02
C TYR A 157 -4.01 11.03 -12.79
N LEU A 158 -3.06 10.60 -11.96
CA LEU A 158 -2.84 9.19 -11.65
C LEU A 158 -3.73 8.70 -10.49
N SER A 159 -4.19 9.62 -9.64
CA SER A 159 -4.97 9.34 -8.45
C SER A 159 -6.08 10.37 -8.28
N ASN A 160 -7.31 9.94 -7.97
CA ASN A 160 -8.49 10.80 -7.85
C ASN A 160 -8.65 11.43 -6.45
N GLY A 161 -7.56 11.60 -5.70
CA GLY A 161 -7.60 12.09 -4.33
C GLY A 161 -6.30 11.82 -3.58
N VAL A 162 -6.33 12.03 -2.26
CA VAL A 162 -5.18 11.84 -1.36
C VAL A 162 -5.59 10.91 -0.23
N GLY A 163 -4.72 9.97 0.12
CA GLY A 163 -4.96 9.11 1.27
C GLY A 163 -4.01 7.93 1.38
N ILE A 164 -4.30 7.09 2.37
CA ILE A 164 -3.73 5.76 2.53
C ILE A 164 -4.84 4.76 2.27
N VAL A 165 -4.53 3.68 1.58
CA VAL A 165 -5.46 2.56 1.41
C VAL A 165 -5.09 1.51 2.44
N ALA A 166 -6.07 1.06 3.22
CA ALA A 166 -5.87 0.05 4.25
C ALA A 166 -6.80 -1.15 4.05
N MET A 167 -6.32 -2.34 4.42
CA MET A 167 -7.07 -3.58 4.40
C MET A 167 -6.69 -4.41 5.63
N VAL A 168 -7.70 -4.93 6.32
CA VAL A 168 -7.54 -5.91 7.40
C VAL A 168 -7.90 -7.28 6.84
N HIS A 169 -7.05 -8.28 7.05
CA HIS A 169 -7.25 -9.62 6.50
C HIS A 169 -6.56 -10.69 7.34
N GLU A 170 -6.84 -11.95 7.02
CA GLU A 170 -6.17 -13.11 7.62
C GLU A 170 -4.66 -13.09 7.37
N ASN A 171 -3.88 -13.53 8.35
CA ASN A 171 -2.41 -13.47 8.29
C ASN A 171 -1.82 -14.33 7.16
N THR A 172 -2.53 -15.39 6.77
CA THR A 172 -2.16 -16.32 5.68
C THR A 172 -2.55 -15.82 4.29
N GLN A 173 -3.44 -14.83 4.22
CA GLN A 173 -4.04 -14.41 2.96
C GLN A 173 -3.18 -13.36 2.26
N LEU A 174 -3.03 -13.51 0.94
CA LEU A 174 -2.47 -12.45 0.12
C LEU A 174 -3.43 -11.25 0.07
N PRO A 175 -2.95 -10.02 0.31
CA PRO A 175 -3.80 -8.83 0.36
C PRO A 175 -4.35 -8.47 -1.02
N LEU A 176 -5.68 -8.56 -1.17
CA LEU A 176 -6.41 -8.13 -2.37
C LEU A 176 -6.90 -6.68 -2.23
N ILE A 177 -5.96 -5.77 -1.98
CA ILE A 177 -6.24 -4.38 -1.61
C ILE A 177 -6.98 -3.58 -2.69
N ASP A 178 -6.97 -4.05 -3.95
CA ASP A 178 -7.70 -3.41 -5.05
C ASP A 178 -9.21 -3.65 -5.01
N ARG A 179 -9.67 -4.65 -4.24
CA ARG A 179 -11.08 -5.08 -4.18
C ARG A 179 -11.76 -4.80 -2.86
N ALA A 180 -11.05 -4.98 -1.75
CA ALA A 180 -11.64 -4.98 -0.40
C ALA A 180 -10.82 -4.09 0.54
N SER A 181 -10.78 -2.80 0.25
CA SER A 181 -10.01 -1.83 1.03
C SER A 181 -10.80 -0.61 1.41
N THR A 182 -10.31 0.08 2.44
CA THR A 182 -10.84 1.36 2.89
C THR A 182 -9.81 2.45 2.61
N GLN A 183 -10.26 3.52 1.98
CA GLN A 183 -9.44 4.72 1.80
C GLN A 183 -9.54 5.61 3.05
N LEU A 184 -8.39 5.86 3.67
CA LEU A 184 -8.23 6.72 4.84
C LEU A 184 -7.77 8.10 4.39
N ARG A 185 -8.51 9.14 4.79
CA ARG A 185 -8.21 10.52 4.40
C ARG A 185 -7.19 11.11 5.37
N PRO A 186 -6.26 11.97 4.88
CA PRO A 186 -5.33 12.66 5.77
C PRO A 186 -6.07 13.64 6.69
N GLY A 187 -5.46 13.99 7.81
CA GLY A 187 -5.99 14.97 8.76
C GLY A 187 -7.08 14.45 9.69
N GLN A 188 -7.36 13.14 9.68
CA GLN A 188 -8.34 12.50 10.55
C GLN A 188 -7.72 11.28 11.23
N ARG A 189 -8.13 11.03 12.49
CA ARG A 189 -7.83 9.78 13.19
C ARG A 189 -8.98 8.82 12.97
N HIS A 190 -8.73 7.75 12.23
CA HIS A 190 -9.66 6.64 12.07
C HIS A 190 -9.49 5.66 13.24
N LYS A 191 -10.60 5.24 13.86
CA LYS A 191 -10.64 4.32 15.00
C LYS A 191 -11.49 3.12 14.65
#